data_AF-A0A349IPT9-F1
#
_entry.id   AF-A0A349IPT9-F1
#
_cell.length_a   1.000
_cell.length_b   1.000
_cell.length_c   1.000
_cell.angle_alpha   90.00
_cell.angle_beta   90.00
_cell.angle_gamma   90.00
#
_symmetry.space_group_name_H-M   'P 1'
#
loop_
_entity.id
_entity.type
_entity.pdbx_description
1 polymer ?
#
loop_
_entity_poly.entity_id
_entity_poly.type
_entity_poly.pdbx_seq_one_letter_code
_entity_poly.pdbx_strand_id
1 'polypeptide(L)'
;MSYVLTRFDLSLLVVIQGLGGVPGAESVHGRSVVELARATGALGEFSTGELLAATKHLAEVLGLLEVETPKKGGLRSRLTPSGVERLATELEVQSWAHELATRLRGHMSVAA
;
A
#
# COMPACT_ATOMS: atom_id res chain seq x y z
N MET A 1 13.12 -15.90 4.16
CA MET A 1 13.64 -14.57 3.80
C MET A 1 12.50 -13.59 4.03
N SER A 2 12.59 -12.72 5.04
CA SER A 2 11.53 -11.76 5.34
C SER A 2 11.65 -10.58 4.39
N TYR A 3 10.66 -10.39 3.53
CA TYR A 3 10.62 -9.23 2.64
C TYR A 3 10.24 -7.98 3.44
N VAL A 4 11.07 -6.93 3.34
CA VAL A 4 10.79 -5.63 3.94
C VAL A 4 10.00 -4.82 2.92
N LEU A 5 8.79 -4.39 3.28
CA LEU A 5 7.96 -3.58 2.40
C LEU A 5 8.60 -2.20 2.23
N THR A 6 8.78 -1.78 0.98
CA THR A 6 9.28 -0.45 0.69
C THR A 6 8.20 0.59 0.95
N ARG A 7 8.60 1.87 1.05
CA ARG A 7 7.65 2.97 1.14
C ARG A 7 6.68 2.99 -0.05
N PHE A 8 7.15 2.60 -1.23
CA PHE A 8 6.33 2.49 -2.42
C PHE A 8 5.28 1.37 -2.29
N ASP A 9 5.70 0.19 -1.83
CA ASP A 9 4.78 -0.93 -1.57
C ASP A 9 3.70 -0.54 -0.56
N LEU A 10 4.10 0.08 0.55
CA LEU A 10 3.18 0.55 1.58
C LEU A 10 2.21 1.59 1.04
N SER A 11 2.68 2.59 0.29
CA SER A 11 1.82 3.59 -0.35
C SER A 11 0.81 2.94 -1.30
N LEU A 12 1.24 1.95 -2.08
CA LEU A 12 0.36 1.20 -2.99
C LEU A 12 -0.70 0.40 -2.22
N LEU A 13 -0.33 -0.30 -1.14
CA LEU A 13 -1.26 -1.04 -0.30
C LEU A 13 -2.28 -0.12 0.39
N VAL A 14 -1.85 1.06 0.89
CA VAL A 14 -2.74 2.08 1.48
C VAL A 14 -3.73 2.62 0.45
N VAL A 15 -3.26 2.93 -0.77
CA VAL A 15 -4.13 3.40 -1.86
C VAL A 15 -5.17 2.33 -2.24
N ILE A 16 -4.74 1.06 -2.36
CA ILE A 16 -5.65 -0.07 -2.65
C ILE A 16 -6.66 -0.24 -1.51
N GLN A 17 -6.25 -0.14 -0.23
CA GLN A 17 -7.15 -0.20 0.92
C GLN A 17 -8.15 0.95 0.94
N GLY A 18 -7.69 2.20 0.76
CA GLY A 18 -8.52 3.40 0.85
C GLY A 18 -9.58 3.51 -0.25
N LEU A 19 -9.38 2.85 -1.38
CA LEU A 19 -10.27 2.90 -2.56
C LEU A 19 -11.17 1.65 -2.72
N GLY A 20 -11.06 0.68 -1.81
CA GLY A 20 -11.87 -0.55 -1.79
C GLY A 20 -12.11 -1.08 -0.37
N GLY A 21 -12.08 -0.18 0.61
CA GLY A 21 -11.95 -0.50 2.03
C GLY A 21 -13.18 -1.12 2.69
N VAL A 22 -13.49 -2.38 2.35
CA VAL A 22 -14.15 -3.35 3.24
C VAL A 22 -13.75 -4.76 2.79
N PRO A 23 -13.45 -5.71 3.70
CA PRO A 23 -13.37 -7.13 3.34
C PRO A 23 -14.64 -7.57 2.59
N GLY A 24 -14.52 -7.88 1.30
CA GLY A 24 -15.63 -8.30 0.44
C GLY A 24 -16.16 -7.23 -0.54
N ALA A 25 -15.63 -6.00 -0.53
CA ALA A 25 -15.98 -4.99 -1.52
C ALA A 25 -15.13 -5.15 -2.79
N GLU A 26 -15.77 -5.47 -3.92
CA GLU A 26 -15.17 -5.25 -5.23
C GLU A 26 -14.92 -3.74 -5.40
N SER A 27 -13.77 -3.34 -5.93
CA SER A 27 -13.62 -1.96 -6.38
C SER A 27 -14.66 -1.69 -7.47
N VAL A 28 -15.70 -0.95 -7.11
CA VAL A 28 -16.97 -0.79 -7.86
C VAL A 28 -16.78 -0.13 -9.23
N HIS A 29 -15.57 0.34 -9.57
CA HIS A 29 -15.38 1.16 -10.77
C HIS A 29 -14.48 0.59 -11.86
N GLY A 30 -13.95 -0.63 -11.73
CA GLY A 30 -13.12 -1.21 -12.80
C GLY A 30 -11.90 -0.35 -13.20
N ARG A 31 -11.52 0.63 -12.37
CA ARG A 31 -10.33 1.47 -12.58
C ARG A 31 -9.12 0.64 -12.24
N SER A 32 -8.15 0.60 -13.14
CA SER A 32 -6.87 -0.06 -12.91
C SER A 32 -6.13 0.58 -11.73
N VAL A 33 -5.28 -0.18 -11.03
CA VAL A 33 -4.31 0.34 -10.05
C VAL A 33 -3.61 1.61 -10.54
N VAL A 34 -3.34 1.70 -11.84
CA VAL A 34 -2.65 2.83 -12.48
C VAL A 34 -3.52 4.08 -12.49
N GLU A 35 -4.81 3.94 -12.79
CA GLU A 35 -5.77 5.05 -12.72
C GLU A 35 -6.01 5.48 -11.26
N LEU A 36 -5.95 4.53 -10.31
CA LEU A 36 -6.11 4.78 -8.88
C LEU A 36 -4.89 5.50 -8.28
N ALA A 37 -3.68 5.09 -8.67
CA ALA A 37 -2.40 5.73 -8.35
C ALA A 37 -2.33 7.19 -8.84
N ARG A 38 -2.83 7.45 -10.05
CA ARG A 38 -2.90 8.79 -10.63
C ARG A 38 -3.97 9.67 -9.98
N ALA A 39 -5.14 9.12 -9.67
CA ALA A 39 -6.25 9.87 -9.09
C ALA A 39 -5.96 10.38 -7.66
N THR A 40 -5.13 9.66 -6.90
CA THR A 40 -4.77 10.04 -5.53
C THR A 40 -3.55 10.95 -5.44
N GLY A 41 -2.84 11.18 -6.56
CA GLY A 41 -1.58 11.95 -6.59
C GLY A 41 -0.41 11.31 -5.83
N ALA A 42 -0.67 10.30 -4.98
CA ALA A 42 0.29 9.66 -4.09
C ALA A 42 1.34 8.80 -4.82
N LEU A 43 1.06 8.43 -6.08
CA LEU A 43 1.89 7.54 -6.88
C LEU A 43 2.11 8.09 -8.30
N GLY A 44 1.89 9.39 -8.51
CA GLY A 44 1.96 10.04 -9.83
C GLY A 44 3.36 10.08 -10.44
N GLU A 45 4.41 9.88 -9.64
CA GLU A 45 5.81 9.82 -10.09
C GLU A 45 6.19 8.47 -10.74
N PHE A 46 5.39 7.42 -10.52
CA PHE A 46 5.66 6.08 -11.03
C PHE A 46 4.98 5.83 -12.36
N SER A 47 5.68 5.15 -13.27
CA SER A 47 5.13 4.72 -14.54
C SER A 47 4.07 3.62 -14.36
N THR A 48 3.19 3.48 -15.36
CA THR A 48 2.22 2.37 -15.44
C THR A 48 2.91 1.02 -15.29
N GLY A 49 4.09 0.84 -15.90
CA GLY A 49 4.84 -0.41 -15.84
C GLY A 49 5.34 -0.74 -14.43
N GLU A 50 5.84 0.25 -13.69
CA GLU A 50 6.30 0.10 -12.31
C GLU A 50 5.16 -0.26 -11.37
N LEU A 51 4.02 0.43 -11.50
CA LEU A 51 2.82 0.15 -10.70
C LEU A 51 2.29 -1.26 -10.96
N LEU A 52 2.27 -1.70 -12.21
CA LEU A 52 1.87 -3.07 -12.58
C LEU A 52 2.85 -4.11 -12.05
N ALA A 53 4.16 -3.85 -12.15
CA ALA A 53 5.19 -4.76 -11.64
C ALA A 53 5.09 -4.93 -10.12
N ALA A 54 4.92 -3.83 -9.38
CA ALA A 54 4.76 -3.86 -7.93
C ALA A 54 3.47 -4.56 -7.51
N THR A 55 2.36 -4.30 -8.20
CA THR A 55 1.08 -4.97 -7.92
C THR A 55 1.21 -6.49 -8.11
N LYS A 56 1.86 -6.93 -9.19
CA LYS A 56 2.16 -8.35 -9.41
C LYS A 56 3.07 -8.92 -8.34
N HIS A 57 4.12 -8.20 -7.95
CA HIS A 57 5.04 -8.66 -6.91
C HIS A 57 4.31 -8.86 -5.57
N LEU A 58 3.51 -7.87 -5.15
CA LEU A 58 2.72 -7.93 -3.93
C LEU A 58 1.68 -9.06 -3.94
N ALA A 59 1.15 -9.39 -5.12
CA ALA A 59 0.19 -10.48 -5.28
C ALA A 59 0.85 -11.86 -5.36
N GLU A 60 1.75 -12.05 -6.32
CA GLU A 60 2.30 -13.37 -6.69
C GLU A 60 3.44 -13.80 -5.78
N VAL A 61 4.26 -12.86 -5.31
CA VAL A 61 5.44 -13.17 -4.49
C VAL A 61 5.12 -13.08 -3.00
N LEU A 62 4.37 -12.05 -2.60
CA LEU A 62 4.12 -11.76 -1.20
C LEU A 62 2.74 -12.21 -0.72
N GLY A 63 1.81 -12.54 -1.63
CA GLY A 63 0.46 -13.00 -1.27
C GLY A 63 -0.37 -11.96 -0.52
N LEU A 64 -0.01 -10.67 -0.62
CA LEU A 64 -0.68 -9.57 0.08
C LEU A 64 -1.84 -9.00 -0.73
N LEU A 65 -1.89 -9.30 -2.03
CA LEU A 65 -2.95 -8.89 -2.94
C LEU A 65 -3.55 -10.08 -3.69
N GLU A 66 -4.86 -10.04 -3.89
CA GLU A 66 -5.55 -10.78 -4.95
C GLU A 66 -5.69 -9.85 -6.15
N VAL A 67 -5.33 -10.35 -7.34
CA VAL A 67 -5.39 -9.58 -8.58
C VAL A 67 -6.20 -10.36 -9.61
N GLU A 68 -7.17 -9.69 -10.22
CA GLU A 68 -8.02 -10.24 -11.26
C GLU A 68 -7.96 -9.38 -12.52
N THR A 69 -7.86 -10.04 -13.68
CA THR A 69 -7.96 -9.42 -15.00
C THR A 69 -9.32 -9.74 -15.62
N PRO A 70 -10.35 -8.91 -15.39
CA PRO A 70 -11.68 -9.14 -15.97
C PRO A 70 -11.64 -9.07 -17.51
N LYS A 71 -12.50 -9.88 -18.16
CA LYS A 71 -12.59 -10.01 -19.63
C LYS A 71 -12.87 -8.70 -20.38
N LYS A 72 -13.44 -7.68 -19.71
CA LYS A 72 -13.78 -6.37 -20.30
C LYS A 72 -12.65 -5.33 -20.19
N GLY A 73 -11.45 -5.74 -19.80
CA GLY A 73 -10.29 -4.86 -19.60
C GLY A 73 -10.22 -4.29 -18.19
N GLY A 74 -9.00 -3.91 -17.77
CA GLY A 74 -8.69 -3.41 -16.43
C GLY A 74 -7.96 -4.44 -15.54
N LEU A 75 -7.43 -3.95 -14.43
CA LEU A 75 -6.79 -4.75 -13.39
C LEU A 75 -7.54 -4.48 -12.08
N ARG A 76 -8.20 -5.49 -11.52
CA ARG A 76 -8.81 -5.40 -10.19
C ARG A 76 -7.83 -5.95 -9.18
N SER A 77 -7.66 -5.24 -8.07
CA SER A 77 -6.79 -5.69 -6.98
C SER A 77 -7.46 -5.45 -5.64
N ARG A 78 -7.31 -6.38 -4.72
CA ARG A 78 -7.79 -6.26 -3.32
C ARG A 78 -6.75 -6.82 -2.36
N LEU A 79 -6.72 -6.30 -1.14
CA LEU A 79 -5.90 -6.86 -0.08
C LEU A 79 -6.43 -8.23 0.34
N THR A 80 -5.50 -9.18 0.53
CA THR A 80 -5.79 -10.43 1.24
C THR A 80 -5.89 -10.17 2.75
N PRO A 81 -6.43 -11.10 3.55
CA PRO A 81 -6.39 -10.97 5.02
C PRO A 81 -4.97 -10.73 5.54
N SER A 82 -3.99 -11.48 5.01
CA SER A 82 -2.57 -11.29 5.33
C SER A 82 -2.05 -9.92 4.89
N GLY A 83 -2.51 -9.40 3.75
CA GLY A 83 -2.20 -8.05 3.29
C GLY A 83 -2.68 -6.97 4.25
N VAL A 84 -3.89 -7.11 4.79
CA VAL A 84 -4.45 -6.16 5.77
C VAL A 84 -3.66 -6.19 7.07
N GLU A 85 -3.40 -7.38 7.63
CA GLU A 85 -2.64 -7.54 8.87
C GLU A 85 -1.22 -7.01 8.74
N ARG A 86 -0.56 -7.35 7.63
CA ARG A 86 0.80 -6.88 7.33
C ARG A 86 0.86 -5.36 7.23
N LEU A 87 -0.09 -4.75 6.50
CA LEU A 87 -0.16 -3.29 6.37
C LEU A 87 -0.40 -2.62 7.73
N ALA A 88 -1.33 -3.13 8.55
CA ALA A 88 -1.60 -2.58 9.87
C ALA A 88 -0.35 -2.60 10.78
N THR A 89 0.37 -3.73 10.78
CA THR A 89 1.60 -3.89 11.57
C THR A 89 2.66 -2.89 11.15
N GLU A 90 2.89 -2.70 9.85
CA GLU A 90 3.90 -1.77 9.34
C GLU A 90 3.54 -0.31 9.65
N LEU A 91 2.26 0.06 9.53
CA LEU A 91 1.79 1.40 9.89
C LEU A 91 1.92 1.68 11.40
N GLU A 92 1.64 0.69 12.24
CA GLU A 92 1.81 0.79 13.69
C GLU A 92 3.29 1.00 14.07
N VAL A 93 4.19 0.20 13.50
CA VAL A 93 5.64 0.32 13.71
C VAL A 93 6.14 1.70 13.27
N GLN A 94 5.68 2.21 12.14
CA GLN A 94 6.07 3.54 11.66
C GLN A 94 5.53 4.66 12.55
N SER A 95 4.28 4.56 13.02
CA SER A 95 3.70 5.52 13.96
C SER A 95 4.50 5.57 15.27
N TRP A 96 4.81 4.40 15.83
CA TRP A 96 5.61 4.30 17.05
C TRP A 96 7.02 4.87 16.86
N ALA A 97 7.68 4.55 15.74
CA ALA A 97 9.01 5.08 15.42
C ALA A 97 9.01 6.61 15.28
N HIS A 98 7.97 7.19 14.67
CA HIS A 98 7.79 8.64 14.56
C HIS A 98 7.59 9.29 15.94
N GLU A 99 6.75 8.70 16.80
CA GLU A 99 6.52 9.19 18.16
C GLU A 99 7.82 9.17 19.00
N LEU A 100 8.56 8.05 18.97
CA LEU A 100 9.83 7.91 19.68
C LEU A 100 10.84 8.96 19.21
N ALA A 101 10.97 9.15 17.90
CA ALA A 101 11.86 10.16 17.34
C ALA A 101 11.49 11.58 17.79
N THR A 102 10.19 11.89 17.89
CA THR A 102 9.70 13.18 18.38
C THR A 102 10.02 13.38 19.86
N ARG A 103 9.79 12.35 20.70
CA ARG A 103 10.11 12.39 22.14
C ARG A 103 11.60 12.59 22.39
N LEU A 104 12.45 11.82 21.71
CA LEU A 104 13.91 11.95 21.83
C LEU A 104 14.41 13.35 21.42
N ARG A 105 13.85 13.91 20.34
CA ARG A 105 14.17 15.27 19.89
C ARG A 105 13.74 16.34 20.90
N GLY A 106 12.56 16.16 21.51
CA GLY A 106 12.09 17.01 22.60
C GLY A 106 13.00 16.98 23.83
N HIS A 107 13.50 15.79 24.22
CA HIS A 107 14.43 15.66 25.33
C HIS A 107 15.81 16.30 25.06
N MET A 108 16.31 16.26 23.82
CA MET A 108 17.58 16.91 23.48
C MET A 108 17.48 18.43 23.34
N SER A 109 16.29 18.99 23.10
CA SER A 109 16.10 20.45 22.98
C SER A 109 16.02 21.18 24.33
N VAL A 110 15.86 20.45 25.45
CA VAL A 110 15.75 21.02 26.81
C VAL A 110 17.13 21.04 27.51
N ALA A 111 18.15 20.42 26.92
CA ALA A 111 19.50 20.32 27.47
C ALA A 111 20.50 21.34 26.88
N ALA A 112 20.04 22.35 26.14
CA ALA A 112 20.87 23.40 25.54
C ALA A 112 20.73 24.73 26.29
#